data_AF-A0AAN0Z6Z9-F1
#
_entry.id   AF-A0AAN0Z6Z9-F1
#
_cell.length_a   1.000
_cell.length_b   1.000
_cell.length_c   1.000
_cell.angle_alpha   90.00
_cell.angle_beta   90.00
_cell.angle_gamma   90.00
#
_symmetry.space_group_name_H-M   'P 1'
#
loop_
_entity.id
_entity.type
_entity.pdbx_description
1 polymer ?
#
loop_
_entity_poly.entity_id
_entity_poly.type
_entity_poly.pdbx_seq_one_letter_code
_entity_poly.pdbx_strand_id
1 'polypeptide(L)'
;MMAAVAVWYQAAEWMNLGDTPTYVSATQFTVTGNRTTTYSVGRRVKASVTAGTIYGAITASAYTSLTTITVAWDSGSLDSGLSEVDVGIFNPLYSSFPRLSAGIYTQGRSYFSNSGANNGEIALQNNGGGYFYLRGRNGGGCEFVNNAYSASVTSLDDTGNFTTAGTVSGSNITGSSDRRLKSHIKRIRNATDVVLSWAGVTFQRKGDKTKRRHAGFIANEMQSSTPELVFEDDKGIKSIAYGNATAYLAEAFKELEARVKKLEKKQ
;
A
#
# COMPACT_ATOMS: atom_id res chain seq x y z
N MET A 1 -6.18 -29.97 -47.05
CA MET A 1 -5.56 -30.07 -45.71
C MET A 1 -4.89 -28.76 -45.29
N MET A 2 -4.00 -28.17 -46.11
CA MET A 2 -3.26 -26.94 -45.74
C MET A 2 -4.14 -25.70 -45.51
N ALA A 3 -5.24 -25.51 -46.26
CA ALA A 3 -6.15 -24.37 -46.07
C ALA A 3 -6.91 -24.43 -44.73
N ALA A 4 -7.34 -25.62 -44.30
CA ALA A 4 -8.03 -25.82 -43.01
C ALA A 4 -7.08 -25.62 -41.82
N VAL A 5 -5.83 -26.09 -41.95
CA VAL A 5 -4.78 -25.87 -40.95
C VAL A 5 -4.42 -24.38 -40.85
N ALA A 6 -4.31 -23.67 -41.98
CA ALA A 6 -4.05 -22.23 -41.99
C ALA A 6 -5.17 -21.41 -41.34
N VAL A 7 -6.44 -21.78 -41.59
CA VAL A 7 -7.61 -21.14 -40.95
C VAL A 7 -7.63 -21.39 -39.44
N TRP A 8 -7.23 -22.59 -38.99
CA TRP A 8 -7.08 -22.89 -37.56
C TRP A 8 -6.03 -21.97 -36.90
N TYR A 9 -4.85 -21.82 -37.50
CA TYR A 9 -3.79 -20.96 -36.96
C TYR A 9 -4.14 -19.47 -36.95
N GLN A 10 -5.05 -19.02 -37.81
CA GLN A 10 -5.46 -17.62 -37.88
C GLN A 10 -6.46 -17.22 -36.77
N ALA A 11 -7.03 -18.18 -36.03
CA ALA A 11 -8.06 -17.93 -35.02
C ALA A 11 -7.84 -18.65 -33.67
N ALA A 12 -6.79 -19.46 -33.52
CA ALA A 12 -6.60 -20.32 -32.34
C ALA A 12 -6.01 -19.57 -31.13
N GLU A 13 -6.84 -18.81 -30.42
CA GLU A 13 -6.51 -18.30 -29.08
C GLU A 13 -6.63 -19.41 -28.00
N TRP A 14 -7.44 -20.42 -28.29
CA TRP A 14 -7.78 -21.55 -27.42
C TRP A 14 -7.49 -22.87 -28.13
N MET A 15 -6.87 -23.80 -27.42
CA MET A 15 -6.53 -25.13 -27.94
C MET A 15 -7.40 -26.18 -27.27
N ASN A 16 -8.24 -26.82 -28.07
CA ASN A 16 -8.88 -28.08 -27.71
C ASN A 16 -7.86 -29.22 -27.91
N LEU A 17 -7.53 -29.93 -26.84
CA LEU A 17 -6.54 -31.02 -26.86
C LEU A 17 -7.19 -32.42 -26.89
N GLY A 18 -8.50 -32.50 -27.09
CA GLY A 18 -9.28 -33.73 -27.15
C GLY A 18 -9.54 -34.38 -25.79
N ASP A 19 -9.32 -33.65 -24.70
CA ASP A 19 -9.58 -34.15 -23.35
C ASP A 19 -11.08 -34.14 -23.03
N THR A 20 -11.56 -35.21 -22.39
CA THR A 20 -12.96 -35.34 -21.97
C THR A 20 -13.08 -34.93 -20.49
N PRO A 21 -13.56 -33.72 -20.18
CA PRO A 21 -13.71 -33.28 -18.81
C PRO A 21 -14.86 -33.99 -18.10
N THR A 22 -14.70 -34.28 -16.81
CA THR A 22 -15.79 -34.72 -15.94
C THR A 22 -16.01 -33.68 -14.85
N TYR A 23 -17.25 -33.19 -14.71
CA TYR A 23 -17.62 -32.24 -13.67
C TYR A 23 -17.43 -32.85 -12.27
N VAL A 24 -16.83 -32.10 -11.35
CA VAL A 24 -16.66 -32.48 -9.94
C VAL A 24 -17.37 -31.49 -9.02
N SER A 25 -17.15 -30.19 -9.24
CA SER A 25 -17.79 -29.12 -8.47
C SER A 25 -17.79 -27.81 -9.28
N ALA A 26 -18.43 -26.76 -8.75
CA ALA A 26 -18.49 -25.44 -9.36
C ALA A 26 -17.13 -24.86 -9.80
N THR A 27 -16.03 -25.32 -9.22
CA THR A 27 -14.66 -24.87 -9.52
C THR A 27 -13.73 -25.99 -9.95
N GLN A 28 -14.20 -27.24 -10.06
CA GLN A 28 -13.34 -28.39 -10.33
C GLN A 28 -13.90 -29.31 -11.41
N PHE A 29 -12.99 -29.80 -12.25
CA PHE A 29 -13.23 -30.90 -13.17
C PHE A 29 -12.03 -31.85 -13.17
N THR A 30 -12.25 -33.07 -13.65
CA THR A 30 -11.18 -34.06 -13.85
C THR A 30 -11.00 -34.41 -15.32
N VAL A 31 -9.78 -34.84 -15.66
CA VAL A 31 -9.43 -35.42 -16.97
C VAL A 31 -8.61 -36.67 -16.78
N THR A 32 -8.68 -37.58 -17.75
CA THR A 32 -8.00 -38.88 -17.69
C THR A 32 -6.49 -38.76 -17.92
N GLY A 33 -5.73 -39.53 -17.14
CA GLY A 33 -4.27 -39.56 -17.19
C GLY A 33 -3.62 -38.35 -16.52
N ASN A 34 -2.29 -38.31 -16.51
CA ASN A 34 -1.53 -37.21 -15.93
C ASN A 34 -1.41 -36.05 -16.93
N ARG A 35 -2.17 -34.98 -16.69
CA ARG A 35 -2.23 -33.78 -17.53
C ARG A 35 -1.74 -32.52 -16.81
N THR A 36 -1.04 -32.67 -15.69
CA THR A 36 -0.60 -31.55 -14.83
C THR A 36 0.31 -30.53 -15.54
N THR A 37 1.06 -30.95 -16.56
CA THR A 37 1.88 -30.06 -17.40
C THR A 37 1.08 -29.28 -18.43
N THR A 38 -0.04 -29.86 -18.89
CA THR A 38 -0.96 -29.26 -19.85
C THR A 38 -1.88 -28.25 -19.16
N TYR A 39 -2.45 -28.66 -18.03
CA TYR A 39 -3.29 -27.84 -17.14
C TYR A 39 -2.44 -27.23 -16.02
N SER A 40 -1.38 -26.51 -16.37
CA SER A 40 -0.49 -25.87 -15.40
C SER A 40 -1.16 -24.71 -14.66
N VAL A 41 -0.79 -24.51 -13.39
CA VAL A 41 -1.28 -23.37 -12.58
C VAL A 41 -0.96 -22.05 -13.27
N GLY A 42 -1.94 -21.15 -13.33
CA GLY A 42 -1.88 -19.86 -14.00
C GLY A 42 -2.28 -19.89 -15.48
N ARG A 43 -2.45 -21.07 -16.08
CA ARG A 43 -2.89 -21.19 -17.48
C ARG A 43 -4.38 -20.85 -17.58
N ARG A 44 -4.75 -20.15 -18.66
CA ARG A 44 -6.15 -19.84 -18.96
C ARG A 44 -6.88 -21.08 -19.45
N VAL A 45 -8.14 -21.21 -19.05
CA VAL A 45 -9.05 -22.28 -19.49
C VAL A 45 -10.39 -21.67 -19.91
N LYS A 46 -10.97 -22.25 -20.96
CA LYS A 46 -12.32 -21.95 -21.46
C LYS A 46 -13.12 -23.24 -21.34
N ALA A 47 -14.30 -23.17 -20.71
CA ALA A 47 -15.17 -24.33 -20.54
C ALA A 47 -16.55 -24.06 -21.14
N SER A 48 -17.15 -25.08 -21.75
CA SER A 48 -18.52 -25.06 -22.25
C SER A 48 -19.43 -25.76 -21.23
N VAL A 49 -20.41 -25.03 -20.68
CA VAL A 49 -21.38 -25.50 -19.67
C VAL A 49 -22.81 -25.22 -20.14
N THR A 50 -23.82 -25.59 -19.34
CA THR A 50 -25.23 -25.42 -19.71
C THR A 50 -25.60 -23.97 -20.04
N ALA A 51 -25.08 -23.02 -19.26
CA ALA A 51 -25.35 -21.59 -19.41
C ALA A 51 -24.52 -20.91 -20.53
N GLY A 52 -23.63 -21.65 -21.22
CA GLY A 52 -22.76 -21.15 -22.26
C GLY A 52 -21.28 -21.30 -21.94
N THR A 53 -20.44 -20.43 -22.50
CA THR A 53 -18.99 -20.48 -22.32
C THR A 53 -18.54 -19.63 -21.13
N ILE A 54 -17.70 -20.22 -20.28
CA ILE A 54 -17.05 -19.53 -19.16
C ILE A 54 -15.53 -19.59 -19.27
N TYR A 55 -14.85 -18.65 -18.62
CA TYR A 55 -13.40 -18.50 -18.68
C TYR A 55 -12.80 -18.37 -17.29
N GLY A 56 -11.60 -18.91 -17.09
CA GLY A 56 -10.94 -18.86 -15.79
C GLY A 56 -9.44 -19.12 -15.87
N ALA A 57 -8.80 -19.04 -14.71
CA ALA A 57 -7.40 -19.38 -14.52
C ALA A 57 -7.25 -20.59 -13.59
N ILE A 58 -6.41 -21.54 -13.98
CA ILE A 58 -6.14 -22.73 -13.19
C ILE A 58 -5.39 -22.32 -11.92
N THR A 59 -5.93 -22.68 -10.76
CA THR A 59 -5.33 -22.39 -9.45
C THR A 59 -4.65 -23.60 -8.82
N ALA A 60 -5.05 -24.81 -9.21
CA ALA A 60 -4.39 -26.05 -8.82
C ALA A 60 -4.57 -27.12 -9.90
N SER A 61 -3.57 -28.00 -10.05
CA SER A 61 -3.66 -29.19 -10.88
C SER A 61 -2.86 -30.31 -10.24
N ALA A 62 -3.53 -31.41 -9.87
CA ALA A 62 -2.91 -32.52 -9.16
C ALA A 62 -3.35 -33.86 -9.78
N TYR A 63 -2.41 -34.80 -9.89
CA TYR A 63 -2.68 -36.13 -10.44
C TYR A 63 -2.59 -37.20 -9.36
N THR A 64 -3.59 -38.07 -9.30
CA THR A 64 -3.55 -39.33 -8.55
C THR A 64 -3.83 -40.49 -9.53
N SER A 65 -5.09 -40.75 -9.84
CA SER A 65 -5.56 -41.65 -10.91
C SER A 65 -6.14 -40.88 -12.10
N LEU A 66 -6.76 -39.74 -11.81
CA LEU A 66 -7.16 -38.70 -12.75
C LEU A 66 -6.41 -37.42 -12.39
N THR A 67 -6.31 -36.49 -13.34
CA THR A 67 -5.88 -35.14 -13.01
C THR A 67 -7.10 -34.36 -12.55
N THR A 68 -7.08 -33.84 -11.33
CA THR A 68 -8.07 -32.89 -10.82
C THR A 68 -7.55 -31.47 -11.03
N ILE A 69 -8.35 -30.65 -11.70
CA ILE A 69 -8.04 -29.26 -12.01
C ILE A 69 -9.00 -28.37 -11.22
N THR A 70 -8.46 -27.41 -10.48
CA THR A 70 -9.22 -26.36 -9.81
C THR A 70 -9.04 -25.05 -10.56
N VAL A 71 -10.14 -24.34 -10.81
CA VAL A 71 -10.18 -23.10 -11.60
C VAL A 71 -10.84 -22.00 -10.80
N ALA A 72 -10.23 -20.82 -10.80
CA ALA A 72 -10.91 -19.58 -10.45
C ALA A 72 -11.55 -19.00 -11.73
N TRP A 73 -12.88 -19.01 -11.80
CA TRP A 73 -13.63 -18.47 -12.93
C TRP A 73 -13.71 -16.94 -12.85
N ASP A 74 -13.59 -16.27 -13.98
CA ASP A 74 -13.72 -14.81 -14.05
C ASP A 74 -15.16 -14.38 -13.77
N SER A 75 -16.11 -15.21 -14.21
CA SER A 75 -17.54 -15.09 -13.94
C SER A 75 -18.23 -16.45 -14.19
N GLY A 76 -19.37 -16.67 -13.54
CA GLY A 76 -20.09 -17.94 -13.61
C GLY A 76 -19.42 -19.07 -12.81
N SER A 77 -19.87 -20.29 -13.06
CA SER A 77 -19.37 -21.51 -12.41
C SER A 77 -19.54 -22.72 -13.32
N LEU A 78 -18.76 -23.78 -13.09
CA LEU A 78 -19.04 -25.08 -13.69
C LEU A 78 -20.39 -25.63 -13.24
N ASP A 79 -21.03 -26.39 -14.11
CA ASP A 79 -22.22 -27.19 -13.81
C ASP A 79 -22.10 -28.58 -14.45
N SER A 80 -23.07 -29.46 -14.18
CA SER A 80 -23.09 -30.83 -14.70
C SER A 80 -23.22 -30.93 -16.23
N GLY A 81 -23.50 -29.83 -16.93
CA GLY A 81 -23.50 -29.74 -18.38
C GLY A 81 -22.12 -29.44 -18.98
N LEU A 82 -21.04 -29.53 -18.20
CA LEU A 82 -19.66 -29.42 -18.70
C LEU A 82 -19.42 -30.42 -19.84
N SER A 83 -19.16 -29.93 -21.04
CA SER A 83 -19.00 -30.76 -22.24
C SER A 83 -17.62 -30.65 -22.89
N GLU A 84 -16.91 -29.55 -22.67
CA GLU A 84 -15.64 -29.26 -23.34
C GLU A 84 -14.77 -28.33 -22.48
N VAL A 85 -13.45 -28.54 -22.53
CA VAL A 85 -12.45 -27.66 -21.91
C VAL A 85 -11.30 -27.41 -22.87
N ASP A 86 -11.03 -26.15 -23.15
CA ASP A 86 -9.89 -25.70 -23.94
C ASP A 86 -8.89 -24.96 -23.06
N VAL A 87 -7.60 -25.11 -23.37
CA VAL A 87 -6.53 -24.35 -22.69
C VAL A 87 -6.04 -23.21 -23.57
N GLY A 88 -5.64 -22.11 -22.94
CA GLY A 88 -5.03 -20.99 -23.66
C GLY A 88 -3.73 -21.41 -24.34
N ILE A 89 -3.44 -20.83 -25.51
CA ILE A 89 -2.24 -21.16 -26.30
C ILE A 89 -0.93 -20.95 -25.51
N PHE A 90 -0.88 -19.94 -24.65
CA PHE A 90 0.28 -19.65 -23.81
C PHE A 90 0.29 -20.50 -22.54
N ASN A 91 1.41 -21.19 -22.29
CA ASN A 91 1.67 -21.86 -21.02
C ASN A 91 2.46 -20.91 -20.09
N PRO A 92 1.99 -20.63 -18.86
CA PRO A 92 2.70 -19.73 -17.95
C PRO A 92 4.10 -20.20 -17.57
N LEU A 93 4.38 -21.52 -17.58
CA LEU A 93 5.69 -22.07 -17.27
C LEU A 93 6.71 -21.89 -18.42
N TYR A 94 6.21 -21.77 -19.66
CA TYR A 94 7.01 -21.71 -20.88
C TYR A 94 6.44 -20.68 -21.85
N SER A 95 6.22 -19.46 -21.34
CA SER A 95 5.59 -18.41 -22.13
C SER A 95 6.42 -18.09 -23.36
N SER A 96 5.78 -18.14 -24.54
CA SER A 96 6.39 -17.72 -25.81
C SER A 96 6.33 -16.21 -26.02
N PHE A 97 5.78 -15.45 -25.07
CA PHE A 97 5.93 -14.00 -25.09
C PHE A 97 7.41 -13.64 -24.94
N PRO A 98 7.99 -12.88 -25.88
CA PRO A 98 9.33 -12.37 -25.69
C PRO A 98 9.35 -11.52 -24.41
N ARG A 99 10.43 -11.62 -23.64
CA ARG A 99 10.65 -10.69 -22.53
C ARG A 99 10.62 -9.28 -23.10
N LEU A 100 9.63 -8.48 -22.69
CA LEU A 100 9.56 -7.07 -23.03
C LEU A 100 10.73 -6.36 -22.33
N SER A 101 11.81 -6.14 -23.08
CA SER A 101 12.98 -5.37 -22.62
C SER A 101 12.84 -3.86 -22.89
N ALA A 102 11.73 -3.40 -23.47
CA ALA A 102 11.44 -1.99 -23.67
C ALA A 102 10.34 -1.53 -22.70
N GLY A 103 10.54 -0.36 -22.08
CA GLY A 103 9.60 0.22 -21.13
C GLY A 103 8.17 0.32 -21.68
N ILE A 104 7.18 0.27 -20.78
CA ILE A 104 5.77 0.47 -21.13
C ILE A 104 5.58 1.95 -21.45
N TYR A 105 5.50 2.33 -22.72
CA TYR A 105 5.14 3.67 -23.17
C TYR A 105 3.64 3.72 -23.45
N THR A 106 2.86 4.28 -22.53
CA THR A 106 1.44 4.58 -22.78
C THR A 106 1.25 6.09 -22.80
N GLN A 107 0.39 6.60 -23.68
CA GLN A 107 0.01 8.02 -23.70
C GLN A 107 -1.01 8.37 -22.60
N GLY A 108 -1.36 7.42 -21.73
CA GLY A 108 -2.39 7.55 -20.71
C GLY A 108 -1.91 7.08 -19.32
N ARG A 109 -2.86 6.85 -18.42
CA ARG A 109 -2.58 6.30 -17.09
C ARG A 109 -2.38 4.79 -17.22
N SER A 110 -1.24 4.29 -16.74
CA SER A 110 -1.04 2.85 -16.54
C SER A 110 -1.67 2.42 -15.22
N TYR A 111 -2.57 1.44 -15.26
CA TYR A 111 -3.17 0.85 -14.06
C TYR A 111 -2.43 -0.44 -13.71
N PHE A 112 -1.87 -0.50 -12.51
CA PHE A 112 -1.32 -1.72 -11.92
C PHE A 112 -2.30 -2.19 -10.82
N SER A 113 -3.24 -3.06 -11.18
CA SER A 113 -4.24 -3.60 -10.25
C SER A 113 -3.83 -4.99 -9.78
N ASN A 114 -3.72 -5.18 -8.46
CA ASN A 114 -3.69 -6.49 -7.85
C ASN A 114 -5.12 -6.84 -7.39
N SER A 115 -5.66 -7.99 -7.80
CA SER A 115 -7.02 -8.43 -7.43
C SER A 115 -7.07 -9.27 -6.15
N GLY A 116 -5.95 -9.41 -5.43
CA GLY A 116 -5.86 -10.09 -4.14
C GLY A 116 -5.94 -9.14 -2.93
N ALA A 117 -5.97 -9.70 -1.71
CA ALA A 117 -6.05 -8.96 -0.44
C ALA A 117 -4.81 -8.09 -0.11
N ASN A 118 -3.83 -8.00 -1.02
CA ASN A 118 -2.58 -7.28 -0.82
C ASN A 118 -2.64 -5.92 -1.52
N ASN A 119 -2.04 -4.92 -0.89
CA ASN A 119 -1.82 -3.59 -1.44
C ASN A 119 -1.23 -3.68 -2.87
N GLY A 120 -1.80 -2.94 -3.83
CA GLY A 120 -1.20 -2.79 -5.15
C GLY A 120 0.16 -2.08 -5.03
N GLU A 121 1.20 -2.61 -5.66
CA GLU A 121 2.56 -2.08 -5.56
C GLU A 121 3.29 -1.98 -6.90
N ILE A 122 4.18 -0.99 -6.98
CA ILE A 122 5.23 -0.89 -7.99
C ILE A 122 6.56 -1.20 -7.28
N ALA A 123 7.25 -2.23 -7.75
CA ALA A 123 8.57 -2.63 -7.24
C ALA A 123 9.64 -2.39 -8.31
N LEU A 124 10.68 -1.63 -7.96
CA LEU A 124 11.89 -1.47 -8.76
C LEU A 124 13.04 -2.22 -8.09
N GLN A 125 13.50 -3.30 -8.71
CA GLN A 125 14.63 -4.07 -8.21
C GLN A 125 15.91 -3.64 -8.90
N ASN A 126 16.99 -3.46 -8.12
CA ASN A 126 18.32 -3.29 -8.67
C ASN A 126 19.05 -4.65 -8.80
N ASN A 127 20.11 -4.68 -9.61
CA ASN A 127 20.88 -5.91 -9.86
C ASN A 127 21.58 -6.49 -8.60
N GLY A 128 21.70 -5.68 -7.53
CA GLY A 128 22.22 -6.11 -6.23
C GLY A 128 21.16 -6.71 -5.29
N GLY A 129 19.93 -6.92 -5.76
CA GLY A 129 18.84 -7.49 -4.96
C GLY A 129 18.13 -6.50 -4.03
N GLY A 130 18.44 -5.20 -4.12
CA GLY A 130 17.73 -4.15 -3.41
C GLY A 130 16.46 -3.74 -4.14
N TYR A 131 15.42 -3.40 -3.39
CA TYR A 131 14.13 -3.01 -3.93
C TYR A 131 13.71 -1.62 -3.45
N PHE A 132 13.02 -0.92 -4.34
CA PHE A 132 12.22 0.26 -4.01
C PHE A 132 10.75 -0.07 -4.24
N TYR A 133 9.92 0.12 -3.22
CA TYR A 133 8.50 -0.17 -3.25
C TYR A 133 7.68 1.10 -3.09
N LEU A 134 6.77 1.33 -4.04
CA LEU A 134 5.67 2.30 -3.95
C LEU A 134 4.38 1.50 -3.82
N ARG A 135 3.65 1.66 -2.72
CA ARG A 135 2.43 0.89 -2.46
C ARG A 135 1.25 1.79 -2.18
N GLY A 136 0.05 1.38 -2.58
CA GLY A 136 -1.18 1.97 -2.05
C GLY A 136 -1.35 1.59 -0.57
N ARG A 137 -1.93 2.46 0.26
CA ARG A 137 -2.30 2.11 1.64
C ARG A 137 -3.74 1.58 1.71
N ASN A 138 -4.02 0.66 2.61
CA ASN A 138 -5.41 0.34 2.94
C ASN A 138 -6.05 1.57 3.58
N GLY A 139 -7.13 2.08 2.97
CA GLY A 139 -7.75 3.35 3.36
C GLY A 139 -7.30 4.58 2.56
N GLY A 140 -6.53 4.40 1.47
CA GLY A 140 -6.14 5.48 0.57
C GLY A 140 -4.72 6.02 0.81
N GLY A 141 -4.20 6.74 -0.18
CA GLY A 141 -2.83 7.27 -0.17
C GLY A 141 -1.75 6.27 -0.61
N CYS A 142 -0.49 6.62 -0.33
CA CYS A 142 0.67 5.83 -0.71
C CYS A 142 1.72 5.72 0.39
N GLU A 143 2.52 4.67 0.33
CA GLU A 143 3.66 4.48 1.24
C GLU A 143 4.91 3.90 0.56
N PHE A 144 6.05 4.27 1.13
CA PHE A 144 7.35 3.67 0.90
C PHE A 144 7.64 2.66 2.00
N VAL A 145 8.00 1.45 1.61
CA VAL A 145 8.31 0.37 2.55
C VAL A 145 9.79 0.02 2.49
N ASN A 146 10.36 -0.35 3.64
CA ASN A 146 11.76 -0.73 3.73
C ASN A 146 12.10 -1.97 2.87
N ASN A 147 13.39 -2.17 2.60
CA ASN A 147 13.86 -3.30 1.79
C ASN A 147 13.48 -4.68 2.37
N ALA A 148 13.34 -4.78 3.70
CA ALA A 148 12.91 -5.99 4.39
C ALA A 148 11.40 -6.27 4.28
N TYR A 149 10.65 -5.43 3.57
CA TYR A 149 9.20 -5.54 3.38
C TYR A 149 8.41 -5.58 4.71
N SER A 150 8.95 -5.01 5.79
CA SER A 150 8.43 -5.21 7.14
C SER A 150 7.86 -3.95 7.79
N ALA A 151 8.17 -2.77 7.25
CA ALA A 151 7.70 -1.51 7.82
C ALA A 151 7.59 -0.39 6.78
N SER A 152 6.50 0.36 6.87
CA SER A 152 6.34 1.66 6.22
C SER A 152 7.37 2.63 6.78
N VAL A 153 8.18 3.22 5.90
CA VAL A 153 9.23 4.20 6.27
C VAL A 153 8.70 5.62 6.10
N THR A 154 7.85 5.86 5.10
CA THR A 154 7.26 7.16 4.81
C THR A 154 5.94 6.98 4.08
N SER A 155 4.91 7.75 4.46
CA SER A 155 3.58 7.66 3.87
C SER A 155 2.93 9.03 3.66
N LEU A 156 2.02 9.07 2.69
CA LEU A 156 1.06 10.12 2.43
C LEU A 156 -0.34 9.51 2.54
N ASP A 157 -1.23 10.15 3.28
CA ASP A 157 -2.65 9.78 3.30
C ASP A 157 -3.49 10.65 2.35
N ASP A 158 -4.76 10.28 2.16
CA ASP A 158 -5.69 11.01 1.29
C ASP A 158 -6.05 12.42 1.80
N THR A 159 -5.73 12.73 3.07
CA THR A 159 -5.90 14.07 3.63
C THR A 159 -4.67 14.95 3.45
N GLY A 160 -3.59 14.40 2.88
CA GLY A 160 -2.34 15.10 2.63
C GLY A 160 -1.37 15.12 3.81
N ASN A 161 -1.60 14.32 4.86
CA ASN A 161 -0.63 14.21 5.94
C ASN A 161 0.59 13.41 5.48
N PHE A 162 1.77 13.94 5.78
CA PHE A 162 3.05 13.28 5.55
C PHE A 162 3.59 12.74 6.87
N THR A 163 3.87 11.43 6.92
CA THR A 163 4.46 10.79 8.10
C THR A 163 5.72 10.04 7.71
N THR A 164 6.80 10.20 8.49
CA THR A 164 8.05 9.48 8.28
C THR A 164 8.60 8.95 9.60
N ALA A 165 9.19 7.75 9.55
CA ALA A 165 9.87 7.16 10.70
C ALA A 165 11.27 7.75 10.94
N GLY A 166 11.83 8.43 9.93
CA GLY A 166 13.19 8.96 9.93
C GLY A 166 13.28 10.44 10.34
N THR A 167 14.45 11.03 10.07
CA THR A 167 14.70 12.46 10.24
C THR A 167 14.29 13.24 8.99
N VAL A 168 13.55 14.33 9.16
CA VAL A 168 13.28 15.31 8.09
C VAL A 168 14.31 16.43 8.18
N SER A 169 15.09 16.63 7.12
CA SER A 169 16.10 17.68 7.02
C SER A 169 15.83 18.55 5.79
N GLY A 170 16.02 19.86 5.92
CA GLY A 170 15.90 20.83 4.83
C GLY A 170 16.55 22.15 5.22
N SER A 171 16.79 23.03 4.26
CA SER A 171 17.32 24.38 4.54
C SER A 171 16.34 25.23 5.34
N ASN A 172 15.04 24.98 5.21
CA ASN A 172 13.97 25.63 5.96
C ASN A 172 12.71 24.76 6.00
N ILE A 173 11.91 24.89 7.07
CA ILE A 173 10.58 24.28 7.21
C ILE A 173 9.60 25.42 7.49
N THR A 174 8.64 25.64 6.58
CA THR A 174 7.68 26.75 6.69
C THR A 174 6.25 26.22 6.76
N GLY A 175 5.40 26.91 7.53
CA GLY A 175 3.97 26.66 7.59
C GLY A 175 3.20 27.89 7.14
N SER A 176 2.18 27.69 6.29
CA SER A 176 1.29 28.76 5.83
C SER A 176 0.57 29.41 7.02
N SER A 177 0.73 30.72 7.21
CA SER A 177 0.23 31.42 8.40
C SER A 177 -0.50 32.75 8.13
N ASP A 178 -0.83 33.01 6.87
CA ASP A 178 -1.57 34.19 6.40
C ASP A 178 -2.87 34.40 7.20
N ARG A 179 -3.21 35.66 7.50
CA ARG A 179 -4.44 36.02 8.24
C ARG A 179 -5.70 35.46 7.58
N ARG A 180 -5.74 35.36 6.25
CA ARG A 180 -6.87 34.81 5.47
C ARG A 180 -7.12 33.33 5.72
N LEU A 181 -6.10 32.61 6.20
CA LEU A 181 -6.19 31.18 6.55
C LEU A 181 -6.61 30.96 8.01
N LYS A 182 -6.92 32.03 8.76
CA LYS A 182 -7.20 31.99 10.20
C LYS A 182 -8.55 32.61 10.53
N SER A 183 -9.31 31.95 11.39
CA SER A 183 -10.53 32.47 12.01
C SER A 183 -10.43 32.36 13.54
N HIS A 184 -11.33 33.04 14.27
CA HIS A 184 -11.40 32.97 15.74
C HIS A 184 -10.08 33.28 16.48
N ILE A 185 -9.31 34.25 15.96
CA ILE A 185 -7.98 34.59 16.47
C ILE A 185 -8.07 35.22 17.87
N LYS A 186 -7.50 34.55 18.88
CA LYS A 186 -7.35 35.05 20.25
C LYS A 186 -5.87 35.18 20.61
N ARG A 187 -5.54 36.17 21.44
CA ARG A 187 -4.19 36.31 22.01
C ARG A 187 -3.97 35.23 23.06
N ILE A 188 -2.77 34.63 23.09
CA ILE A 188 -2.33 33.77 24.19
C ILE A 188 -2.16 34.68 25.42
N ARG A 189 -2.64 34.22 26.57
CA ARG A 189 -2.55 34.90 27.88
C ARG A 189 -2.10 33.89 28.92
N ASN A 190 -1.50 34.37 30.00
CA ASN A 190 -0.92 33.53 31.06
C ASN A 190 0.10 32.54 30.48
N ALA A 191 0.81 32.98 29.44
CA ALA A 191 1.76 32.16 28.73
C ALA A 191 2.91 31.73 29.64
N THR A 192 3.35 32.59 30.57
CA THR A 192 4.36 32.22 31.57
C THR A 192 3.92 31.02 32.40
N ASP A 193 2.68 31.02 32.93
CA ASP A 193 2.18 29.92 33.76
C ASP A 193 2.03 28.62 32.96
N VAL A 194 1.55 28.72 31.72
CA VAL A 194 1.45 27.59 30.79
C VAL A 194 2.83 26.98 30.52
N VAL A 195 3.81 27.80 30.13
CA VAL A 195 5.17 27.31 29.82
C VAL A 195 5.86 26.74 31.05
N LEU A 196 5.68 27.35 32.23
CA LEU A 196 6.22 26.84 33.49
C LEU A 196 5.59 25.51 33.92
N SER A 197 4.39 25.19 33.43
CA SER A 197 3.74 23.89 33.68
C SER A 197 4.33 22.77 32.82
N TRP A 198 5.07 23.08 31.75
CA TRP A 198 5.62 22.07 30.85
C TRP A 198 6.88 21.40 31.43
N ALA A 199 6.93 20.08 31.34
CA ALA A 199 8.08 19.30 31.76
C ALA A 199 9.02 19.00 30.59
N GLY A 200 10.16 19.68 30.55
CA GLY A 200 11.26 19.33 29.65
C GLY A 200 11.93 18.03 30.09
N VAL A 201 12.05 17.05 29.19
CA VAL A 201 12.62 15.74 29.48
C VAL A 201 13.73 15.38 28.49
N THR A 202 14.61 14.46 28.91
CA THR A 202 15.49 13.76 27.98
C THR A 202 15.11 12.30 27.89
N PHE A 203 15.18 11.73 26.68
CA PHE A 203 14.72 10.37 26.43
C PHE A 203 15.55 9.71 25.31
N GLN A 204 15.41 8.40 25.19
CA GLN A 204 15.87 7.63 24.04
C GLN A 204 14.64 7.05 23.35
N ARG A 205 14.64 6.98 22.02
CA ARG A 205 13.51 6.37 21.30
C ARG A 205 13.57 4.85 21.45
N LYS A 206 12.44 4.24 21.76
CA LYS A 206 12.31 2.77 21.73
C LYS A 206 12.62 2.27 20.31
N GLY A 207 13.44 1.22 20.22
CA GLY A 207 13.85 0.65 18.93
C GLY A 207 14.98 1.39 18.19
N ASP A 208 15.43 2.55 18.69
CA ASP A 208 16.62 3.20 18.15
C ASP A 208 17.89 2.45 18.56
N LYS A 209 18.54 1.81 17.58
CA LYS A 209 19.78 1.06 17.80
C LYS A 209 20.96 1.94 18.18
N THR A 210 20.93 3.23 17.82
CA THR A 210 21.99 4.18 18.18
C THR A 210 21.92 4.61 19.64
N LYS A 211 20.80 4.34 20.33
CA LYS A 211 20.53 4.77 21.71
C LYS A 211 20.79 6.27 21.91
N ARG A 212 20.50 7.07 20.88
CA ARG A 212 20.77 8.50 20.92
C ARG A 212 19.89 9.16 21.98
N ARG A 213 20.48 10.04 22.79
CA ARG A 213 19.71 10.89 23.70
C ARG A 213 19.09 12.05 22.93
N HIS A 214 17.81 12.27 23.18
CA HIS A 214 17.01 13.37 22.68
C HIS A 214 16.51 14.22 23.85
N ALA A 215 16.15 15.47 23.58
CA ALA A 215 15.46 16.35 24.50
C ALA A 215 14.11 16.77 23.88
N GLY A 216 13.08 16.95 24.71
CA GLY A 216 11.76 17.33 24.26
C GLY A 216 10.75 17.33 25.40
N PHE A 217 9.48 17.10 25.07
CA PHE A 217 8.36 17.06 26.01
C PHE A 217 7.55 15.77 25.84
N ILE A 218 6.75 15.43 26.85
CA ILE A 218 5.80 14.32 26.80
C ILE A 218 4.43 14.86 26.35
N ALA A 219 3.93 14.39 25.20
CA ALA A 219 2.71 14.91 24.59
C ALA A 219 1.47 14.77 25.51
N ASN A 220 1.38 13.65 26.24
CA ASN A 220 0.28 13.41 27.19
C ASN A 220 0.25 14.42 28.34
N GLU A 221 1.43 14.88 28.80
CA GLU A 221 1.52 15.86 29.88
C GLU A 221 1.19 17.27 29.39
N MET A 222 1.59 17.61 28.15
CA MET A 222 1.28 18.90 27.53
C MET A 222 -0.18 19.06 27.11
N GLN A 223 -0.91 17.97 26.91
CA GLN A 223 -2.25 18.00 26.35
C GLN A 223 -3.26 18.75 27.22
N SER A 224 -3.07 18.76 28.55
CA SER A 224 -3.97 19.45 29.48
C SER A 224 -3.82 20.97 29.43
N SER A 225 -2.59 21.47 29.28
CA SER A 225 -2.29 22.91 29.26
C SER A 225 -2.31 23.52 27.85
N THR A 226 -1.98 22.73 26.83
CA THR A 226 -1.92 23.15 25.41
C THR A 226 -2.38 22.05 24.46
N PRO A 227 -3.68 21.70 24.45
CA PRO A 227 -4.22 20.68 23.56
C PRO A 227 -3.98 20.99 22.07
N GLU A 228 -3.91 22.26 21.68
CA GLU A 228 -3.69 22.69 20.28
C GLU A 228 -2.26 22.42 19.75
N LEU A 229 -1.32 22.08 20.64
CA LEU A 229 0.03 21.66 20.24
C LEU A 229 0.14 20.14 20.07
N VAL A 230 -0.86 19.38 20.52
CA VAL A 230 -0.83 17.92 20.56
C VAL A 230 -1.74 17.34 19.49
N PHE A 231 -1.16 16.48 18.65
CA PHE A 231 -1.86 15.78 17.58
C PHE A 231 -1.84 14.29 17.87
N GLU A 232 -2.85 13.56 17.41
CA GLU A 232 -2.97 12.11 17.58
C GLU A 232 -3.23 11.48 16.21
N ASP A 233 -2.47 10.44 15.87
CA ASP A 233 -2.66 9.71 14.62
C ASP A 233 -3.75 8.63 14.72
N ASP A 234 -4.01 7.94 13.62
CA ASP A 234 -5.01 6.86 13.52
C ASP A 234 -4.73 5.66 14.44
N LYS A 235 -3.53 5.57 15.02
CA LYS A 235 -3.09 4.54 15.96
C LYS A 235 -3.07 5.01 17.41
N GLY A 236 -3.51 6.23 17.68
CA GLY A 236 -3.50 6.83 19.01
C GLY A 236 -2.11 7.32 19.46
N ILE A 237 -1.13 7.41 18.56
CA ILE A 237 0.20 7.93 18.89
C ILE A 237 0.14 9.46 18.88
N LYS A 238 0.50 10.04 20.02
CA LYS A 238 0.53 11.50 20.20
C LYS A 238 1.85 12.10 19.74
N SER A 239 1.77 13.25 19.09
CA SER A 239 2.89 14.05 18.60
C SER A 239 2.71 15.53 19.00
N ILE A 240 3.79 16.30 18.92
CA ILE A 240 3.82 17.71 19.33
C ILE A 240 4.23 18.58 18.16
N ALA A 241 3.48 19.65 17.91
CA ALA A 241 3.84 20.72 16.98
C ALA A 241 4.88 21.66 17.60
N TYR A 242 6.13 21.19 17.71
CA TYR A 242 7.25 21.93 18.33
C TYR A 242 7.45 23.33 17.74
N GLY A 243 7.29 23.49 16.41
CA GLY A 243 7.38 24.81 15.77
C GLY A 243 6.35 25.80 16.29
N ASN A 244 5.13 25.33 16.59
CA ASN A 244 4.03 26.17 17.07
C ASN A 244 4.21 26.52 18.56
N ALA A 245 4.91 25.69 19.34
CA ALA A 245 5.21 25.97 20.75
C ALA A 245 5.98 27.29 20.96
N THR A 246 6.72 27.74 19.94
CA THR A 246 7.43 29.03 19.96
C THR A 246 6.50 30.23 20.18
N ALA A 247 5.22 30.14 19.80
CA ALA A 247 4.25 31.21 20.06
C ALA A 247 3.98 31.40 21.56
N TYR A 248 3.89 30.32 22.33
CA TYR A 248 3.75 30.37 23.79
C TYR A 248 5.03 30.89 24.43
N LEU A 249 6.20 30.39 24.01
CA LEU A 249 7.49 30.84 24.53
C LEU A 249 7.69 32.35 24.31
N ALA A 250 7.29 32.87 23.15
CA ALA A 250 7.37 34.30 22.83
C ALA A 250 6.47 35.15 23.73
N GLU A 251 5.22 34.74 23.97
CA GLU A 251 4.31 35.47 24.87
C GLU A 251 4.74 35.33 26.35
N ALA A 252 5.24 34.17 26.76
CA ALA A 252 5.77 33.97 28.10
C ALA A 252 6.98 34.88 28.38
N PHE A 253 7.86 35.06 27.40
CA PHE A 253 8.98 35.98 27.49
C PHE A 253 8.51 37.45 27.61
N LYS A 254 7.50 37.86 26.82
CA LYS A 254 6.92 39.21 26.93
C LYS A 254 6.26 39.46 28.28
N GLU A 255 5.53 38.48 28.81
CA GLU A 255 4.91 38.55 30.14
C GLU A 255 5.98 38.67 31.24
N LEU A 256 7.06 37.88 31.14
CA LEU A 256 8.18 37.95 32.08
C LEU A 256 8.87 39.32 32.03
N GLU A 257 9.19 39.82 30.84
CA GLU A 257 9.81 41.14 30.62
C GLU A 257 8.96 42.28 31.21
N ALA A 258 7.63 42.20 31.03
CA ALA A 258 6.71 43.19 31.60
C ALA A 258 6.72 43.17 33.15
N ARG A 259 6.84 41.97 33.75
CA ARG A 259 6.96 41.82 35.21
C ARG A 259 8.28 42.39 35.73
N VAL A 260 9.39 42.10 35.06
CA VAL A 260 10.72 42.62 35.41
C VAL A 260 10.71 44.16 35.42
N LYS A 261 10.26 44.79 34.32
CA LYS A 261 10.15 46.26 34.24
C LYS A 261 9.28 46.88 35.33
N LYS A 262 8.23 46.18 35.76
CA LYS A 262 7.35 46.64 36.84
C LYS A 262 8.04 46.55 38.20
N LEU A 263 8.90 45.55 38.42
CA LEU A 263 9.67 45.39 39.65
C LEU A 263 10.81 46.40 39.74
N GLU A 264 11.53 46.65 38.64
CA GLU A 264 12.61 47.62 38.57
C GLU A 264 12.14 49.05 38.84
N LYS A 265 10.94 49.43 38.37
CA LYS A 265 10.34 50.75 38.66
C LYS A 265 9.91 50.95 40.11
N LYS A 266 9.91 49.88 40.92
CA LYS A 266 9.56 49.94 42.34
C LYS A 266 10.79 50.01 43.26
N GLN A 267 11.99 49.93 42.69
CA GLN A 267 13.26 50.16 43.38
C GLN A 267 13.71 51.60 43.13
#